data_AF-A0A532VHP5-F1
#
_entry.id   AF-A0A532VHP5-F1
#
_cell.length_a   1.000
_cell.length_b   1.000
_cell.length_c   1.000
_cell.angle_alpha   90.00
_cell.angle_beta   90.00
_cell.angle_gamma   90.00
#
_symmetry.space_group_name_H-M   'P 1'
#
loop_
_entity.id
_entity.type
_entity.pdbx_description
1 polymer ?
#
loop_
_entity_poly.entity_id
_entity_poly.type
_entity_poly.pdbx_seq_one_letter_code
_entity_poly.pdbx_strand_id
1 'polypeptide(L)'
;MNGVKAQTVQAKLERITRKWWFFLIFIVIQFIPFYTSKTADVADIGIITGEILSKGIVYSLSIVYPVFKIMPIILLILIVLFRNRVKRIFAGYVALTYILFAFLQNIAITEKWGLGILTINLTMFLAVAVFWIWETVAVKNDFRPQRRPLWRYWVIPVALLAFWYPANGTTFAADFNPVSIVSNMAGLAFCMMTPLYLAVLTIYHPRVNIPVLRVTALVGLIIAFYNIWVNFFMFPGGMWWNGVLHLPLVSISIYAFILSFVRTKEE
;
A
#
# COMPACT_ATOMS: atom_id res chain seq x y z
N MET A 1 24.75 -6.04 11.88
CA MET A 1 24.52 -7.37 11.25
C MET A 1 25.57 -7.57 10.17
N ASN A 2 26.39 -8.62 10.23
CA ASN A 2 27.46 -8.87 9.25
C ASN A 2 26.87 -8.98 7.83
N GLY A 3 27.49 -8.34 6.83
CA GLY A 3 26.96 -8.29 5.46
C GLY A 3 26.63 -9.66 4.85
N VAL A 4 27.39 -10.69 5.22
CA VAL A 4 27.17 -12.09 4.81
C VAL A 4 25.84 -12.66 5.33
N LYS A 5 25.46 -12.36 6.59
CA LYS A 5 24.18 -12.81 7.17
C LYS A 5 23.00 -12.15 6.45
N ALA A 6 23.10 -10.86 6.11
CA ALA A 6 22.07 -10.13 5.39
C ALA A 6 21.84 -10.69 3.98
N GLN A 7 22.91 -10.97 3.23
CA GLN A 7 22.82 -11.58 1.90
C GLN A 7 22.17 -12.97 1.94
N THR A 8 22.51 -13.78 2.95
CA THR A 8 21.93 -15.12 3.11
C THR A 8 20.42 -15.06 3.37
N VAL A 9 19.97 -14.16 4.24
CA VAL A 9 18.53 -13.97 4.51
C VAL A 9 17.82 -13.45 3.27
N GLN A 10 18.42 -12.50 2.56
CA GLN A 10 17.84 -11.96 1.32
C GLN A 10 17.64 -13.05 0.25
N ALA A 11 18.65 -13.89 0.02
CA ALA A 11 18.54 -15.01 -0.92
C ALA A 11 17.45 -16.01 -0.51
N LYS A 12 17.31 -16.27 0.80
CA LYS A 12 16.22 -17.10 1.34
C LYS A 12 14.84 -16.45 1.08
N LEU A 13 14.69 -15.16 1.35
CA LEU A 13 13.43 -14.43 1.10
C LEU A 13 13.06 -14.44 -0.39
N GLU A 14 14.02 -14.21 -1.28
CA GLU A 14 13.81 -14.30 -2.73
C GLU A 14 13.31 -15.68 -3.17
N ARG A 15 13.93 -16.74 -2.63
CA ARG A 15 13.53 -18.12 -2.91
C ARG A 15 12.15 -18.45 -2.34
N ILE A 16 11.87 -18.06 -1.10
CA ILE A 16 10.59 -18.34 -0.41
C ILE A 16 9.45 -17.63 -1.11
N THR A 17 9.57 -16.31 -1.33
CA THR A 17 8.50 -15.50 -1.90
C THR A 17 8.19 -15.84 -3.37
N ARG A 18 9.03 -16.65 -4.04
CA ARG A 18 8.77 -17.16 -5.39
C ARG A 18 7.96 -18.47 -5.39
N LYS A 19 7.91 -19.20 -4.27
CA LYS A 19 7.21 -20.50 -4.21
C LYS A 19 5.71 -20.30 -4.16
N TRP A 20 4.96 -21.18 -4.82
CA TRP A 20 3.50 -21.11 -4.89
C TRP A 20 2.82 -21.13 -3.50
N TRP A 21 3.35 -21.93 -2.56
CA TRP A 21 2.80 -22.01 -1.20
C TRP A 21 2.92 -20.71 -0.41
N PHE A 22 3.83 -19.81 -0.79
CA PHE A 22 3.90 -18.48 -0.16
C PHE A 22 2.60 -17.70 -0.40
N PHE A 23 1.99 -17.84 -1.57
CA PHE A 23 0.69 -17.22 -1.86
C PHE A 23 -0.46 -17.90 -1.11
N LEU A 24 -0.36 -19.21 -0.85
CA LEU A 24 -1.34 -19.89 0.01
C LEU A 24 -1.40 -19.28 1.41
N ILE A 25 -0.29 -18.79 1.97
CA ILE A 25 -0.31 -18.12 3.27
C ILE A 25 -1.22 -16.89 3.22
N PHE A 26 -1.13 -16.08 2.16
CA PHE A 26 -2.02 -14.93 2.00
C PHE A 26 -3.47 -15.33 1.80
N ILE A 27 -3.74 -16.46 1.14
CA ILE A 27 -5.09 -17.02 1.03
C ILE A 27 -5.61 -17.44 2.41
N VAL A 28 -4.82 -18.16 3.21
CA VAL A 28 -5.19 -18.59 4.57
C VAL A 28 -5.43 -17.38 5.48
N ILE A 29 -4.63 -16.32 5.34
CA ILE A 29 -4.84 -15.05 6.07
C ILE A 29 -6.22 -14.44 5.76
N GLN A 30 -6.81 -14.69 4.58
CA GLN A 30 -8.14 -14.15 4.27
C GLN A 30 -9.27 -14.74 5.13
N PHE A 31 -9.02 -15.84 5.82
CA PHE A 31 -9.99 -16.48 6.73
C PHE A 31 -9.83 -16.05 8.19
N ILE A 32 -8.92 -15.12 8.49
CA ILE A 32 -8.78 -14.57 9.84
C ILE A 32 -10.01 -13.67 10.11
N PRO A 33 -10.84 -13.98 11.13
CA PRO A 33 -12.01 -13.18 11.43
C PRO A 33 -11.59 -11.83 12.01
N PHE A 34 -12.35 -10.78 11.71
CA PHE A 34 -12.22 -9.49 12.40
C PHE A 34 -12.56 -9.67 13.89
N TYR A 35 -12.10 -8.73 14.70
CA TYR A 35 -12.36 -8.70 16.13
C TYR A 35 -13.32 -7.57 16.46
N THR A 36 -14.32 -7.85 17.29
CA THR A 36 -15.18 -6.84 17.92
C THR A 36 -15.27 -7.10 19.42
N SER A 37 -15.30 -6.05 20.24
CA SER A 37 -15.46 -6.20 21.70
C SER A 37 -16.86 -6.64 22.12
N LYS A 38 -17.88 -6.34 21.29
CA LYS A 38 -19.26 -6.80 21.50
C LYS A 38 -19.61 -7.90 20.48
N THR A 39 -20.63 -8.68 20.77
CA THR A 39 -21.11 -9.77 19.90
C THR A 39 -21.46 -9.26 18.51
N ALA A 40 -20.87 -9.88 17.50
CA ALA A 40 -21.13 -9.60 16.10
C ALA A 40 -21.69 -10.86 15.43
N ASP A 41 -22.70 -10.69 14.59
CA ASP A 41 -23.22 -11.76 13.74
C ASP A 41 -22.35 -11.86 12.47
N VAL A 42 -22.18 -13.08 11.97
CA VAL A 42 -21.55 -13.39 10.68
C VAL A 42 -22.36 -12.80 9.52
N ALA A 43 -23.65 -12.53 9.70
CA ALA A 43 -24.45 -11.79 8.71
C ALA A 43 -24.00 -10.32 8.55
N ASP A 44 -23.45 -9.72 9.61
CA ASP A 44 -23.14 -8.28 9.68
C ASP A 44 -21.70 -7.94 9.20
N ILE A 45 -20.90 -8.92 8.76
CA ILE A 45 -19.46 -8.74 8.46
C ILE A 45 -19.18 -7.59 7.49
N GLY A 46 -19.95 -7.50 6.41
CA GLY A 46 -19.78 -6.43 5.42
C GLY A 46 -20.05 -5.04 6.02
N ILE A 47 -21.09 -4.92 6.85
CA ILE A 47 -21.48 -3.68 7.51
C ILE A 47 -20.45 -3.28 8.56
N ILE A 48 -20.02 -4.24 9.39
CA ILE A 48 -18.97 -4.05 10.40
C ILE A 48 -17.68 -3.57 9.74
N THR A 49 -17.30 -4.19 8.62
CA THR A 49 -16.10 -3.81 7.87
C THR A 49 -16.20 -2.37 7.35
N GLY A 50 -17.35 -2.01 6.77
CA GLY A 50 -17.61 -0.64 6.32
C GLY A 50 -17.59 0.38 7.48
N GLU A 51 -18.17 0.05 8.63
CA GLU A 51 -18.19 0.94 9.79
C GLU A 51 -16.78 1.13 10.37
N ILE A 52 -15.99 0.06 10.51
CA ILE A 52 -14.61 0.17 11.01
C ILE A 52 -13.76 1.02 10.06
N LEU A 53 -13.86 0.81 8.75
CA LEU A 53 -13.09 1.58 7.78
C LEU A 53 -13.50 3.04 7.72
N SER A 54 -14.80 3.36 7.87
CA SER A 54 -15.30 4.74 7.82
C SER A 54 -15.11 5.51 9.13
N LYS A 55 -15.03 4.82 10.27
CA LYS A 55 -14.76 5.41 11.60
C LYS A 55 -13.33 5.12 12.09
N GLY A 56 -12.42 4.74 11.20
CA GLY A 56 -11.03 4.44 11.53
C GLY A 56 -10.35 5.61 12.25
N ILE A 57 -9.41 5.31 13.16
CA ILE A 57 -8.64 6.32 13.92
C ILE A 57 -8.00 7.37 12.99
N VAL A 58 -7.67 7.02 11.74
CA VAL A 58 -7.13 7.96 10.76
C VAL A 58 -7.97 9.24 10.63
N TYR A 59 -9.30 9.16 10.73
CA TYR A 59 -10.20 10.31 10.59
C TYR A 59 -10.14 11.30 11.76
N SER A 60 -9.73 10.87 12.95
CA SER A 60 -9.53 11.77 14.10
C SER A 60 -8.19 12.53 14.04
N LEU A 61 -7.33 12.20 13.07
CA LEU A 61 -5.98 12.72 12.92
C LEU A 61 -5.85 13.65 11.69
N SER A 62 -6.90 14.37 11.33
CA SER A 62 -6.91 15.27 10.16
C SER A 62 -5.78 16.30 10.16
N ILE A 63 -5.34 16.75 11.35
CA ILE A 63 -4.24 17.71 11.52
C ILE A 63 -2.90 17.20 10.96
N VAL A 64 -2.67 15.89 10.91
CA VAL A 64 -1.42 15.32 10.36
C VAL A 64 -1.52 15.01 8.87
N TYR A 65 -2.69 15.13 8.22
CA TYR A 65 -2.85 14.84 6.80
C TYR A 65 -1.85 15.61 5.93
N PRO A 66 -1.64 16.93 6.13
CA PRO A 66 -0.65 17.68 5.33
C PRO A 66 0.76 17.11 5.46
N VAL A 67 1.16 16.67 6.65
CA VAL A 67 2.48 16.07 6.88
C VAL A 67 2.66 14.81 6.02
N PHE A 68 1.67 13.91 6.03
CA PHE A 68 1.73 12.66 5.27
C PHE A 68 1.48 12.83 3.77
N LYS A 69 1.04 14.00 3.32
CA LYS A 69 0.97 14.36 1.90
C LYS A 69 2.28 15.02 1.44
N ILE A 70 2.87 15.89 2.24
CA ILE A 70 4.10 16.62 1.91
C ILE A 70 5.33 15.70 1.98
N MET A 71 5.44 14.86 3.01
CA MET A 71 6.61 13.99 3.25
C MET A 71 6.93 13.04 2.08
N PRO A 72 5.97 12.32 1.48
CA PRO A 72 6.24 11.50 0.30
C PRO A 72 6.78 12.29 -0.87
N ILE A 73 6.25 13.49 -1.14
CA ILE A 73 6.71 14.35 -2.23
C ILE A 73 8.17 14.75 -1.99
N ILE A 74 8.50 15.18 -0.78
CA ILE A 74 9.88 15.50 -0.39
C ILE A 74 10.78 14.28 -0.60
N LEU A 75 10.36 13.09 -0.15
CA LEU A 75 11.15 11.88 -0.31
C LEU A 75 11.35 11.49 -1.78
N LEU A 76 10.36 11.66 -2.64
CA LEU A 76 10.49 11.44 -4.09
C LEU A 76 11.51 12.39 -4.70
N ILE A 77 11.45 13.69 -4.36
CA ILE A 77 12.44 14.69 -4.79
C ILE A 77 13.83 14.29 -4.30
N LEU A 78 13.97 13.89 -3.04
CA LEU A 78 15.23 13.44 -2.47
C LEU A 78 15.78 12.19 -3.16
N ILE A 79 14.93 11.25 -3.58
CA ILE A 79 15.37 10.07 -4.37
C ILE A 79 15.93 10.52 -5.72
N VAL A 80 15.29 11.47 -6.40
CA VAL A 80 15.77 11.98 -7.69
C VAL A 80 17.11 12.71 -7.54
N LEU A 81 17.26 13.55 -6.51
CA LEU A 81 18.46 14.36 -6.28
C LEU A 81 19.63 13.55 -5.68
N PHE A 82 19.35 12.76 -4.64
CA PHE A 82 20.38 12.09 -3.83
C PHE A 82 20.47 10.58 -4.05
N ARG A 83 19.57 9.99 -4.84
CA ARG A 83 19.64 8.61 -5.33
C ARG A 83 19.80 7.61 -4.18
N ASN A 84 20.88 6.83 -4.20
CA ASN A 84 21.17 5.79 -3.21
C ASN A 84 21.50 6.30 -1.81
N ARG A 85 21.71 7.61 -1.60
CA ARG A 85 21.98 8.15 -0.27
C ARG A 85 20.75 8.11 0.63
N VAL A 86 19.54 8.20 0.05
CA VAL A 86 18.28 8.29 0.81
C VAL A 86 17.48 6.99 0.85
N LYS A 87 18.00 5.90 0.26
CA LYS A 87 17.26 4.64 0.16
C LYS A 87 16.85 4.03 1.51
N ARG A 88 17.69 4.18 2.54
CA ARG A 88 17.34 3.75 3.92
C ARG A 88 16.24 4.61 4.54
N ILE A 89 16.32 5.93 4.36
CA ILE A 89 15.33 6.87 4.87
C ILE A 89 13.98 6.60 4.20
N PHE A 90 13.98 6.44 2.88
CA PHE A 90 12.79 6.07 2.12
C PHE A 90 12.19 4.74 2.61
N ALA A 91 13.00 3.68 2.73
CA ALA A 91 12.52 2.39 3.21
C ALA A 91 11.96 2.46 4.64
N GLY A 92 12.61 3.22 5.53
CA GLY A 92 12.15 3.43 6.90
C GLY A 92 10.84 4.21 6.97
N TYR A 93 10.68 5.24 6.12
CA TYR A 93 9.43 5.99 5.99
C TYR A 93 8.30 5.07 5.51
N VAL A 94 8.52 4.30 4.44
CA VAL A 94 7.51 3.38 3.90
C VAL A 94 7.14 2.29 4.90
N ALA A 95 8.12 1.75 5.64
CA ALA A 95 7.85 0.82 6.73
C ALA A 95 6.96 1.43 7.81
N LEU A 96 7.28 2.66 8.25
CA LEU A 96 6.51 3.38 9.25
C LEU A 96 5.08 3.66 8.75
N THR A 97 4.92 4.10 7.50
CA THR A 97 3.58 4.38 6.96
C THR A 97 2.75 3.11 6.87
N TYR A 98 3.30 1.96 6.48
CA TYR A 98 2.55 0.70 6.51
C TYR A 98 2.13 0.27 7.92
N ILE A 99 2.96 0.50 8.94
CA ILE A 99 2.57 0.30 10.35
C ILE A 99 1.40 1.23 10.69
N LEU A 100 1.50 2.52 10.34
CA LEU A 100 0.43 3.48 10.59
C LEU A 100 -0.85 3.10 9.85
N PHE A 101 -0.79 2.64 8.59
CA PHE A 101 -1.98 2.17 7.87
C PHE A 101 -2.61 0.98 8.58
N ALA A 102 -1.79 0.04 9.08
CA ALA A 102 -2.26 -1.15 9.78
C ALA A 102 -3.11 -0.78 11.01
N PHE A 103 -2.67 0.18 11.82
CA PHE A 103 -3.37 0.56 13.05
C PHE A 103 -4.43 1.65 12.83
N LEU A 104 -4.11 2.71 12.08
CA LEU A 104 -4.98 3.88 11.96
C LEU A 104 -6.21 3.62 11.09
N GLN A 105 -6.11 2.79 10.04
CA GLN A 105 -7.25 2.55 9.15
C GLN A 105 -8.13 1.38 9.59
N ASN A 106 -7.57 0.42 10.32
CA ASN A 106 -8.21 -0.87 10.58
C ASN A 106 -8.68 -1.04 12.02
N ILE A 107 -8.59 0.01 12.83
CA ILE A 107 -9.08 0.04 14.21
C ILE A 107 -10.05 1.21 14.33
N ALA A 108 -11.22 0.96 14.91
CA ALA A 108 -12.23 1.96 15.19
C ALA A 108 -13.00 1.62 16.47
N ILE A 109 -13.60 2.64 17.09
CA ILE A 109 -14.62 2.46 18.12
C ILE A 109 -15.97 2.72 17.45
N THR A 110 -16.78 1.68 17.35
CA THR A 110 -18.12 1.69 16.78
C THR A 110 -19.16 1.75 17.89
N GLU A 111 -20.31 2.35 17.62
CA GLU A 111 -21.40 2.46 18.61
C GLU A 111 -22.01 1.10 18.89
N LYS A 112 -22.31 0.34 17.82
CA LYS A 112 -22.99 -0.95 17.87
C LYS A 112 -22.07 -2.07 18.37
N TRP A 113 -20.82 -2.14 17.91
CA TRP A 113 -19.92 -3.28 18.19
C TRP A 113 -18.73 -2.95 19.11
N GLY A 114 -18.60 -1.70 19.56
CA GLY A 114 -17.50 -1.25 20.40
C GLY A 114 -16.18 -1.22 19.62
N LEU A 115 -15.08 -1.64 20.25
CA LEU A 115 -13.77 -1.71 19.60
C LEU A 115 -13.81 -2.76 18.46
N GLY A 116 -13.65 -2.30 17.22
CA GLY A 116 -13.57 -3.12 16.03
C GLY A 116 -12.17 -3.08 15.42
N ILE A 117 -11.64 -4.25 15.06
CA ILE A 117 -10.32 -4.42 14.45
C ILE A 117 -10.43 -5.32 13.21
N LEU A 118 -10.05 -4.80 12.05
CA LEU A 118 -9.89 -5.58 10.82
C LEU A 118 -8.54 -6.30 10.83
N THR A 119 -8.49 -7.38 11.60
CA THR A 119 -7.33 -8.25 11.82
C THR A 119 -6.68 -8.72 10.52
N ILE A 120 -7.47 -9.02 9.50
CA ILE A 120 -7.03 -9.41 8.15
C ILE A 120 -6.14 -8.32 7.51
N ASN A 121 -6.63 -7.09 7.40
CA ASN A 121 -5.89 -5.97 6.84
C ASN A 121 -4.69 -5.60 7.71
N LEU A 122 -4.88 -5.59 9.03
CA LEU A 122 -3.82 -5.33 9.99
C LEU A 122 -2.66 -6.31 9.80
N THR A 123 -2.95 -7.61 9.69
CA THR A 123 -1.94 -8.66 9.47
C THR A 123 -1.23 -8.48 8.14
N MET A 124 -1.98 -8.24 7.06
CA MET A 124 -1.39 -8.05 5.74
C MET A 124 -0.51 -6.79 5.66
N PHE A 125 -0.94 -5.68 6.27
CA PHE A 125 -0.19 -4.41 6.22
C PHE A 125 1.07 -4.50 7.06
N LEU A 126 1.01 -5.17 8.21
CA LEU A 126 2.18 -5.46 9.02
C LEU A 126 3.15 -6.42 8.29
N ALA A 127 2.64 -7.40 7.54
CA ALA A 127 3.50 -8.25 6.72
C ALA A 127 4.27 -7.41 5.70
N VAL A 128 3.62 -6.49 4.98
CA VAL A 128 4.29 -5.55 4.07
C VAL A 128 5.31 -4.69 4.83
N ALA A 129 4.95 -4.15 5.99
CA ALA A 129 5.85 -3.36 6.83
C ALA A 129 7.13 -4.12 7.19
N VAL A 130 7.04 -5.40 7.56
CA VAL A 130 8.20 -6.25 7.90
C VAL A 130 9.18 -6.36 6.72
N PHE A 131 8.69 -6.50 5.49
CA PHE A 131 9.55 -6.52 4.30
C PHE A 131 10.24 -5.17 4.06
N TRP A 132 9.54 -4.06 4.32
CA TRP A 132 10.14 -2.72 4.23
C TRP A 132 11.13 -2.42 5.36
N ILE A 133 10.88 -2.90 6.58
CA ILE A 133 11.85 -2.86 7.68
C ILE A 133 13.10 -3.63 7.28
N TRP A 134 12.93 -4.83 6.70
CA TRP A 134 14.06 -5.62 6.21
C TRP A 134 14.87 -4.85 5.15
N GLU A 135 14.22 -4.09 4.27
CA GLU A 135 14.91 -3.27 3.28
C GLU A 135 15.77 -2.16 3.91
N THR A 136 15.44 -1.64 5.09
CA THR A 136 16.33 -0.69 5.80
C THR A 136 17.67 -1.32 6.18
N VAL A 137 17.70 -2.65 6.35
CA VAL A 137 18.87 -3.44 6.75
C VAL A 137 19.59 -4.03 5.54
N ALA A 138 18.86 -4.62 4.60
CA ALA A 138 19.40 -5.26 3.40
C ALA A 138 19.83 -4.25 2.33
N VAL A 139 19.11 -3.13 2.26
CA VAL A 139 19.39 -1.96 1.40
C VAL A 139 19.61 -2.33 -0.06
N LYS A 140 18.79 -3.25 -0.58
CA LYS A 140 18.91 -3.83 -1.93
C LYS A 140 18.39 -2.90 -3.04
N ASN A 141 17.53 -1.94 -2.72
CA ASN A 141 17.07 -0.94 -3.67
C ASN A 141 18.24 -0.10 -4.21
N ASP A 142 18.26 0.09 -5.53
CA ASP A 142 19.22 0.92 -6.25
C ASP A 142 18.48 1.93 -7.13
N PHE A 143 18.46 3.16 -6.64
CA PHE A 143 17.82 4.32 -7.25
C PHE A 143 18.75 5.12 -8.16
N ARG A 144 19.83 4.51 -8.67
CA ARG A 144 20.61 5.12 -9.75
C ARG A 144 19.74 5.26 -11.00
N PRO A 145 19.77 6.42 -11.69
CA PRO A 145 19.05 6.62 -12.94
C PRO A 145 19.41 5.53 -13.97
N GLN A 146 18.40 5.06 -14.68
CA GLN A 146 18.55 4.06 -15.72
C GLN A 146 17.87 4.59 -16.98
N ARG A 147 18.49 4.40 -18.15
CA ARG A 147 17.83 4.69 -19.41
C ARG A 147 16.68 3.70 -19.59
N ARG A 148 15.45 4.20 -19.61
CA ARG A 148 14.23 3.42 -19.76
C ARG A 148 13.40 3.99 -20.91
N PRO A 149 12.69 3.14 -21.66
CA PRO A 149 11.76 3.62 -22.66
C PRO A 149 10.63 4.40 -21.97
N LEU A 150 10.17 5.48 -22.61
CA LEU A 150 9.21 6.44 -22.04
C LEU A 150 7.90 5.77 -21.58
N TRP A 151 7.48 4.68 -22.25
CA TRP A 151 6.27 3.97 -21.87
C TRP A 151 6.30 3.49 -20.41
N ARG A 152 7.46 3.15 -19.83
CA ARG A 152 7.55 2.66 -18.44
C ARG A 152 7.19 3.71 -17.39
N TYR A 153 7.11 4.98 -17.75
CA TYR A 153 6.74 6.06 -16.86
C TYR A 153 5.22 6.27 -16.72
N TRP A 154 4.40 5.45 -17.38
CA TRP A 154 2.93 5.47 -17.26
C TRP A 154 2.45 5.36 -15.79
N VAL A 155 3.22 4.67 -14.94
CA VAL A 155 2.92 4.50 -13.51
C VAL A 155 2.93 5.82 -12.74
N ILE A 156 3.65 6.84 -13.20
CA ILE A 156 3.75 8.14 -12.52
C ILE A 156 2.41 8.87 -12.49
N PRO A 157 1.79 9.25 -13.64
CA PRO A 157 0.53 9.99 -13.62
C PRO A 157 -0.58 9.18 -12.93
N VAL A 158 -0.58 7.85 -13.09
CA VAL A 158 -1.56 6.96 -12.47
C VAL A 158 -1.41 6.94 -10.94
N ALA A 159 -0.18 6.83 -10.42
CA ALA A 159 0.06 6.91 -8.98
C ALA A 159 -0.23 8.30 -8.41
N LEU A 160 0.08 9.37 -9.16
CA LEU A 160 -0.22 10.74 -8.76
C LEU A 160 -1.72 11.00 -8.67
N LEU A 161 -2.55 10.36 -9.52
CA LEU A 161 -4.00 10.45 -9.42
C LEU A 161 -4.53 9.85 -8.10
N ALA A 162 -4.07 8.65 -7.74
CA ALA A 162 -4.41 8.07 -6.44
C ALA A 162 -3.88 8.90 -5.27
N PHE A 163 -2.66 9.41 -5.39
CA PHE A 163 -2.07 10.26 -4.37
C PHE A 163 -2.86 11.57 -4.20
N TRP A 164 -3.31 12.21 -5.28
CA TRP A 164 -4.15 13.40 -5.20
C TRP A 164 -5.48 13.07 -4.51
N TYR A 165 -6.16 12.03 -4.97
CA TYR A 165 -7.49 11.62 -4.50
C TYR A 165 -8.52 12.76 -4.60
N PRO A 166 -8.87 13.22 -5.82
CA PRO A 166 -9.82 14.30 -6.08
C PRO A 166 -11.27 13.86 -5.85
N ALA A 167 -11.63 13.56 -4.60
CA ALA A 167 -12.98 13.18 -4.20
C ALA A 167 -13.43 13.99 -2.98
N ASN A 168 -14.72 14.29 -2.93
CA ASN A 168 -15.34 14.90 -1.78
C ASN A 168 -15.33 13.92 -0.59
N GLY A 169 -14.94 14.40 0.60
CA GLY A 169 -14.76 13.56 1.79
C GLY A 169 -16.06 12.97 2.37
N THR A 170 -17.23 13.50 2.02
CA THR A 170 -18.53 13.00 2.49
C THR A 170 -19.32 12.29 1.41
N THR A 171 -19.36 12.84 0.20
CA THR A 171 -20.18 12.29 -0.89
C THR A 171 -19.44 11.33 -1.80
N PHE A 172 -18.11 11.26 -1.72
CA PHE A 172 -17.23 10.53 -2.65
C PHE A 172 -17.39 10.91 -4.13
N ALA A 173 -18.14 11.98 -4.43
CA ALA A 173 -18.26 12.54 -5.76
C ALA A 173 -16.92 13.19 -6.20
N ALA A 174 -16.75 13.35 -7.50
CA ALA A 174 -15.54 13.98 -8.04
C ALA A 174 -15.41 15.43 -7.58
N ASP A 175 -14.27 15.75 -6.97
CA ASP A 175 -13.93 17.09 -6.51
C ASP A 175 -12.45 17.37 -6.85
N PHE A 176 -12.24 18.17 -7.89
CA PHE A 176 -10.92 18.48 -8.42
C PHE A 176 -10.29 19.72 -7.77
N ASN A 177 -10.70 20.09 -6.56
CA ASN A 177 -10.07 21.16 -5.83
C ASN A 177 -8.57 20.84 -5.58
N PRO A 178 -7.61 21.65 -6.07
CA PRO A 178 -6.18 21.39 -5.90
C PRO A 178 -5.72 21.33 -4.44
N VAL A 179 -6.47 21.94 -3.51
CA VAL A 179 -6.16 21.89 -2.07
C VAL A 179 -6.16 20.46 -1.54
N SER A 180 -6.96 19.56 -2.14
CA SER A 180 -7.00 18.13 -1.78
C SER A 180 -5.66 17.39 -1.98
N ILE A 181 -4.73 17.95 -2.77
CA ILE A 181 -3.35 17.45 -2.87
C ILE A 181 -2.63 17.45 -1.52
N VAL A 182 -3.06 18.24 -0.54
CA VAL A 182 -2.44 18.28 0.80
C VAL A 182 -3.43 18.13 1.95
N SER A 183 -4.73 18.28 1.73
CA SER A 183 -5.71 18.34 2.83
C SER A 183 -6.45 17.05 3.13
N ASN A 184 -6.36 16.02 2.29
CA ASN A 184 -7.13 14.77 2.47
C ASN A 184 -6.30 13.62 3.06
N MET A 185 -7.02 12.57 3.49
CA MET A 185 -6.45 11.39 4.16
C MET A 185 -5.57 10.50 3.27
N ALA A 186 -5.48 10.76 1.95
CA ALA A 186 -4.85 9.83 1.01
C ALA A 186 -3.39 9.54 1.35
N GLY A 187 -2.68 10.50 1.98
CA GLY A 187 -1.31 10.33 2.48
C GLY A 187 -1.17 9.30 3.61
N LEU A 188 -2.28 9.00 4.30
CA LEU A 188 -2.39 7.99 5.35
C LEU A 188 -3.20 6.76 4.92
N ALA A 189 -3.51 6.64 3.63
CA ALA A 189 -4.31 5.54 3.12
C ALA A 189 -3.46 4.51 2.36
N PHE A 190 -3.56 3.24 2.78
CA PHE A 190 -2.88 2.13 2.13
C PHE A 190 -3.11 2.12 0.62
N CYS A 191 -4.38 2.25 0.21
CA CYS A 191 -4.79 2.14 -1.19
C CYS A 191 -4.20 3.25 -2.07
N MET A 192 -3.94 4.42 -1.49
CA MET A 192 -3.50 5.60 -2.23
C MET A 192 -1.97 5.74 -2.22
N MET A 193 -1.31 5.27 -1.15
CA MET A 193 0.14 5.34 -1.01
C MET A 193 0.88 4.15 -1.61
N THR A 194 0.30 2.95 -1.57
CA THR A 194 0.91 1.75 -2.18
C THR A 194 1.20 1.92 -3.68
N PRO A 195 0.31 2.48 -4.52
CA PRO A 195 0.60 2.75 -5.93
C PRO A 195 1.81 3.67 -6.10
N LEU A 196 1.98 4.66 -5.22
CA LEU A 196 3.12 5.57 -5.22
C LEU A 196 4.43 4.83 -4.93
N TYR A 197 4.45 3.99 -3.89
CA TYR A 197 5.63 3.21 -3.54
C TYR A 197 5.99 2.16 -4.61
N LEU A 198 4.98 1.50 -5.17
CA LEU A 198 5.17 0.56 -6.28
C LEU A 198 5.60 1.27 -7.57
N ALA A 199 5.12 2.48 -7.86
CA ALA A 199 5.61 3.28 -8.98
C ALA A 199 7.13 3.53 -8.87
N VAL A 200 7.61 3.91 -7.68
CA VAL A 200 9.06 4.03 -7.43
C VAL A 200 9.77 2.70 -7.72
N LEU A 201 9.34 1.60 -7.10
CA LEU A 201 10.02 0.32 -7.28
C LEU A 201 10.00 -0.19 -8.73
N THR A 202 8.90 0.00 -9.45
CA THR A 202 8.77 -0.45 -10.85
C THR A 202 9.58 0.37 -11.84
N ILE A 203 9.77 1.68 -11.60
CA ILE A 203 10.66 2.53 -12.41
C ILE A 203 12.12 2.07 -12.30
N TYR A 204 12.54 1.66 -11.09
CA TYR A 204 13.91 1.22 -10.82
C TYR A 204 14.15 -0.29 -11.03
N HIS A 205 13.09 -1.07 -11.26
CA HIS A 205 13.17 -2.49 -11.60
C HIS A 205 14.08 -2.73 -12.82
N PRO A 206 15.01 -3.72 -12.80
CA PRO A 206 15.11 -4.83 -11.84
C PRO A 206 15.99 -4.57 -10.62
N ARG A 207 16.57 -3.36 -10.48
CA ARG A 207 17.54 -3.08 -9.41
C ARG A 207 16.86 -2.68 -8.10
N VAL A 208 15.85 -3.45 -7.71
CA VAL A 208 15.06 -3.24 -6.50
C VAL A 208 15.00 -4.53 -5.68
N ASN A 209 14.63 -4.42 -4.41
CA ASN A 209 14.39 -5.57 -3.57
C ASN A 209 13.14 -6.32 -4.08
N ILE A 210 13.35 -7.41 -4.84
CA ILE A 210 12.28 -8.18 -5.48
C ILE A 210 11.26 -8.73 -4.47
N PRO A 211 11.65 -9.30 -3.31
CA PRO A 211 10.71 -9.68 -2.26
C PRO A 211 9.80 -8.53 -1.81
N VAL A 212 10.36 -7.33 -1.60
CA VAL A 212 9.58 -6.14 -1.20
C VAL A 212 8.58 -5.76 -2.29
N LEU A 213 9.05 -5.69 -3.55
CA LEU A 213 8.19 -5.42 -4.71
C LEU A 213 7.04 -6.44 -4.78
N ARG A 214 7.34 -7.73 -4.67
CA ARG A 214 6.39 -8.83 -4.80
C ARG A 214 5.34 -8.83 -3.69
N VAL A 215 5.76 -8.71 -2.43
CA VAL A 215 4.83 -8.75 -1.28
C VAL A 215 3.97 -7.49 -1.24
N THR A 216 4.55 -6.32 -1.49
CA THR A 216 3.80 -5.06 -1.57
C THR A 216 2.75 -5.12 -2.69
N ALA A 217 3.13 -5.62 -3.87
CA ALA A 217 2.22 -5.77 -5.00
C ALA A 217 1.13 -6.83 -4.75
N LEU A 218 1.46 -7.96 -4.11
CA LEU A 218 0.49 -9.00 -3.77
C LEU A 218 -0.59 -8.48 -2.81
N VAL A 219 -0.19 -7.84 -1.72
CA VAL A 219 -1.14 -7.26 -0.76
C VAL A 219 -1.90 -6.11 -1.40
N GLY A 220 -1.22 -5.28 -2.20
CA GLY A 220 -1.84 -4.25 -3.03
C GLY A 220 -2.97 -4.81 -3.90
N LEU A 221 -2.76 -5.95 -4.56
CA LEU A 221 -3.77 -6.62 -5.38
C LEU A 221 -4.97 -7.12 -4.60
N ILE A 222 -4.73 -7.77 -3.45
CA ILE A 222 -5.81 -8.30 -2.61
C ILE A 222 -6.71 -7.16 -2.15
N ILE A 223 -6.12 -6.07 -1.65
CA ILE A 223 -6.86 -4.89 -1.20
C ILE A 223 -7.54 -4.18 -2.36
N ALA A 224 -6.88 -4.08 -3.52
CA ALA A 224 -7.48 -3.50 -4.71
C ALA A 224 -8.72 -4.27 -5.13
N PHE A 225 -8.68 -5.61 -5.11
CA PHE A 225 -9.82 -6.45 -5.41
C PHE A 225 -11.01 -6.15 -4.49
N TYR A 226 -10.79 -6.06 -3.17
CA TYR A 226 -11.85 -5.70 -2.23
C TYR A 226 -12.44 -4.31 -2.52
N ASN A 227 -11.60 -3.32 -2.80
CA ASN A 227 -12.09 -1.99 -3.13
C ASN A 227 -12.88 -1.99 -4.45
N ILE A 228 -12.41 -2.66 -5.50
CA ILE A 228 -13.15 -2.74 -6.77
C ILE A 228 -14.49 -3.43 -6.57
N TRP A 229 -14.52 -4.53 -5.83
CA TRP A 229 -15.74 -5.27 -5.51
C TRP A 229 -16.77 -4.37 -4.81
N VAL A 230 -16.36 -3.69 -3.74
CA VAL A 230 -17.26 -2.82 -2.96
C VAL A 230 -17.73 -1.62 -3.79
N ASN A 231 -16.80 -0.90 -4.42
CA ASN A 231 -17.11 0.38 -5.07
C ASN A 231 -17.90 0.22 -6.37
N PHE A 232 -17.60 -0.80 -7.19
CA PHE A 232 -18.23 -0.96 -8.50
C PHE A 232 -19.38 -1.96 -8.52
N PHE A 233 -19.41 -2.95 -7.62
CA PHE A 233 -20.41 -4.01 -7.66
C PHE A 233 -21.41 -3.94 -6.51
N MET A 234 -20.96 -3.62 -5.28
CA MET A 234 -21.89 -3.51 -4.14
C MET A 234 -22.58 -2.15 -4.06
N PHE A 235 -21.86 -1.05 -4.30
CA PHE A 235 -22.39 0.31 -4.14
C PHE A 235 -22.08 1.26 -5.31
N PRO A 236 -22.35 0.88 -6.57
CA PRO A 236 -21.98 1.68 -7.74
C PRO A 236 -22.61 3.08 -7.76
N GLY A 237 -23.83 3.25 -7.24
CA GLY A 237 -24.56 4.51 -7.31
C GLY A 237 -23.92 5.68 -6.54
N GLY A 238 -23.16 5.39 -5.47
CA GLY A 238 -22.51 6.41 -4.64
C GLY A 238 -20.99 6.36 -4.64
N MET A 239 -20.40 5.22 -5.01
CA MET A 239 -18.96 4.99 -4.85
C MET A 239 -18.20 4.84 -6.18
N TRP A 240 -18.86 5.06 -7.32
CA TRP A 240 -18.24 4.90 -8.64
C TRP A 240 -16.90 5.64 -8.76
N TRP A 241 -16.90 6.93 -8.43
CA TRP A 241 -15.69 7.75 -8.53
C TRP A 241 -14.61 7.30 -7.56
N ASN A 242 -14.96 6.92 -6.33
CA ASN A 242 -14.02 6.30 -5.41
C ASN A 242 -13.41 5.02 -6.00
N GLY A 243 -14.20 4.19 -6.67
CA GLY A 243 -13.73 3.02 -7.42
C GLY A 243 -12.70 3.39 -8.50
N VAL A 244 -12.94 4.45 -9.26
CA VAL A 244 -11.99 4.96 -10.28
C VAL A 244 -10.66 5.34 -9.63
N LEU A 245 -10.69 6.01 -8.47
CA LEU A 245 -9.49 6.41 -7.73
C LEU A 245 -8.72 5.21 -7.13
N HIS A 246 -9.30 4.02 -7.10
CA HIS A 246 -8.63 2.76 -6.71
C HIS A 246 -8.04 1.98 -7.89
N LEU A 247 -8.37 2.32 -9.15
CA LEU A 247 -7.75 1.70 -10.34
C LEU A 247 -6.22 1.83 -10.40
N PRO A 248 -5.58 2.91 -9.91
CA PRO A 248 -4.13 2.98 -9.78
C PRO A 248 -3.55 1.84 -8.94
N LEU A 249 -4.19 1.47 -7.83
CA LEU A 249 -3.77 0.36 -7.00
C LEU A 249 -3.87 -0.96 -7.76
N VAL A 250 -4.96 -1.20 -8.48
CA VAL A 250 -5.13 -2.41 -9.31
C VAL A 250 -4.02 -2.48 -10.35
N SER A 251 -3.95 -1.48 -11.23
CA SER A 251 -3.09 -1.50 -12.41
C SER A 251 -1.60 -1.58 -12.04
N ILE A 252 -1.14 -0.74 -11.12
CA ILE A 252 0.27 -0.72 -10.71
C ILE A 252 0.63 -1.98 -9.91
N SER A 253 -0.28 -2.50 -9.07
CA SER A 253 0.00 -3.75 -8.35
C SER A 253 0.05 -4.96 -9.27
N ILE A 254 -0.81 -5.07 -10.29
CA ILE A 254 -0.73 -6.13 -11.31
C ILE A 254 0.62 -6.05 -12.00
N TYR A 255 0.97 -4.87 -12.51
CA TYR A 255 2.21 -4.63 -13.24
C TYR A 255 3.44 -4.95 -12.38
N ALA A 256 3.50 -4.45 -11.15
CA ALA A 256 4.57 -4.69 -10.20
C ALA A 256 4.70 -6.19 -9.84
N PHE A 257 3.56 -6.86 -9.63
CA PHE A 257 3.54 -8.28 -9.30
C PHE A 257 4.10 -9.11 -10.46
N ILE A 258 3.66 -8.87 -11.70
CA ILE A 258 4.20 -9.51 -12.90
C ILE A 258 5.70 -9.27 -13.03
N LEU A 259 6.14 -8.01 -12.93
CA LEU A 259 7.56 -7.65 -13.01
C LEU A 259 8.40 -8.42 -11.98
N SER A 260 7.87 -8.65 -10.78
CA SER A 260 8.58 -9.39 -9.73
C SER A 260 8.93 -10.85 -10.09
N PHE A 261 8.32 -11.42 -11.14
CA PHE A 261 8.63 -12.77 -11.64
C PHE A 261 9.40 -12.79 -12.96
N VAL A 262 9.48 -11.66 -13.66
CA VAL A 262 10.22 -11.56 -14.91
C VAL A 262 11.71 -11.75 -14.60
N ARG A 263 12.30 -12.84 -15.13
CA ARG A 263 13.74 -13.05 -15.06
C ARG A 263 14.41 -11.99 -15.94
N THR A 264 15.24 -11.14 -15.33
CA THR A 264 16.11 -10.26 -16.11
C THR A 264 17.36 -11.03 -16.53
N LYS A 265 17.73 -10.91 -17.81
CA LYS A 265 18.85 -11.61 -18.48
C LYS A 265 20.26 -11.25 -17.95
N GLU A 266 20.40 -10.84 -16.70
CA GLU A 266 21.68 -10.53 -16.06
C GLU A 266 22.05 -11.54 -14.94
N GLU A 267 21.51 -12.77 -15.02
CA GLU A 267 21.99 -13.94 -14.27
C GLU A 267 22.72 -14.90 -15.23
#